data_AF-A0A533T8N2-F1
#
_entry.id   AF-A0A533T8N2-F1
#
_cell.length_a   1.000
_cell.length_b   1.000
_cell.length_c   1.000
_cell.angle_alpha   90.00
_cell.angle_beta   90.00
_cell.angle_gamma   90.00
#
_symmetry.space_group_name_H-M   'P 1'
#
loop_
_entity.id
_entity.type
_entity.pdbx_description
1 polymer ?
#
loop_
_entity_poly.entity_id
_entity_poly.type
_entity_poly.pdbx_seq_one_letter_code
_entity_poly.pdbx_strand_id
1 'polypeptide(L)'
;MSEQPTSDSIQSKSIAVAVAPSISRLLGVVPILPGESADLYQASLDTLIEELGARSVLQVYLAEKIHECLWWMRRYEEQKRTIVTTEMASLLNYGYSRQTRIEAAQTRNTLLANKVDAGVEKALKAEGHTLESLRQEAMVAKRMDLLELDLQIALQIKILAGLQASYEVAFNRKANVERMQLQNALLRRNLHPLEVEAVELSQP
;
A
#
# COMPACT_ATOMS: atom_id res chain seq x y z
N MET A 1 19.40 68.92 3.20
CA MET A 1 18.55 67.85 3.77
C MET A 1 17.86 67.17 2.61
N SER A 2 18.47 66.11 2.08
CA SER A 2 17.86 65.25 1.06
C SER A 2 17.83 63.85 1.64
N GLU A 3 16.67 63.46 2.14
CA GLU A 3 16.42 62.11 2.61
C GLU A 3 16.09 61.24 1.40
N GLN A 4 16.95 60.25 1.15
CA GLN A 4 16.59 59.07 0.37
C GLN A 4 15.53 58.28 1.14
N PRO A 5 14.64 57.61 0.44
CA PRO A 5 14.34 56.24 0.84
C PRO A 5 14.35 55.34 -0.39
N THR A 6 15.01 54.18 -0.29
CA THR A 6 14.51 52.89 -0.79
C THR A 6 15.61 51.85 -0.61
N SER A 7 15.53 51.11 0.49
CA SER A 7 16.14 49.78 0.59
C SER A 7 15.18 48.87 1.33
N ASP A 8 14.02 48.60 0.74
CA ASP A 8 13.19 47.50 1.19
C ASP A 8 13.73 46.21 0.61
N SER A 9 14.19 45.38 1.53
CA SER A 9 14.73 44.04 1.35
C SER A 9 13.77 43.19 0.52
N ILE A 10 14.26 42.66 -0.61
CA ILE A 10 13.64 41.53 -1.27
C ILE A 10 13.87 40.32 -0.37
N GLN A 11 12.95 40.07 0.55
CA GLN A 11 12.87 38.81 1.27
C GLN A 11 12.46 37.73 0.28
N SER A 12 13.43 36.88 -0.06
CA SER A 12 13.25 35.64 -0.83
C SER A 12 12.28 34.72 -0.10
N LYS A 13 10.99 34.83 -0.40
CA LYS A 13 9.95 33.94 0.12
C LYS A 13 10.14 32.58 -0.55
N SER A 14 10.78 31.66 0.16
CA SER A 14 10.88 30.25 -0.21
C SER A 14 9.48 29.70 -0.45
N ILE A 15 9.14 29.45 -1.72
CA ILE A 15 7.89 28.81 -2.12
C ILE A 15 7.97 27.37 -1.62
N ALA A 16 7.27 27.08 -0.52
CA ALA A 16 7.01 25.71 -0.13
C ALA A 16 6.28 25.03 -1.31
N VAL A 17 6.92 24.05 -1.93
CA VAL A 17 6.29 23.25 -3.00
C VAL A 17 5.15 22.49 -2.34
N ALA A 18 3.92 22.95 -2.57
CA ALA A 18 2.73 22.30 -2.05
C ALA A 18 2.69 20.84 -2.57
N VAL A 19 2.53 19.89 -1.65
CA VAL A 19 2.33 18.48 -1.98
C VAL A 19 1.03 18.37 -2.78
N ALA A 20 1.07 17.67 -3.90
CA ALA A 20 -0.13 17.45 -4.71
C ALA A 20 -1.18 16.67 -3.89
N PRO A 21 -2.46 17.08 -3.90
CA PRO A 21 -3.52 16.36 -3.20
C PRO A 21 -3.74 14.96 -3.82
N SER A 22 -4.06 13.98 -2.97
CA SER A 22 -4.41 12.61 -3.41
C SER A 22 -5.74 12.59 -4.16
N ILE A 23 -5.88 11.63 -5.08
CA ILE A 23 -7.06 11.56 -5.96
C ILE A 23 -8.29 11.12 -5.17
N SER A 24 -8.16 10.19 -4.23
CA SER A 24 -9.23 9.81 -3.29
C SER A 24 -9.77 11.01 -2.51
N ARG A 25 -8.91 11.95 -2.10
CA ARG A 25 -9.34 13.16 -1.40
C ARG A 25 -10.05 14.15 -2.31
N LEU A 26 -9.63 14.24 -3.57
CA LEU A 26 -10.28 15.09 -4.58
C LEU A 26 -11.65 14.54 -5.00
N LEU A 27 -11.78 13.22 -5.14
CA LEU A 27 -13.00 12.57 -5.60
C LEU A 27 -13.96 12.20 -4.47
N GLY A 28 -13.50 12.20 -3.22
CA GLY A 28 -14.27 11.76 -2.06
C GLY A 28 -14.58 10.25 -2.05
N VAL A 29 -13.91 9.47 -2.91
CA VAL A 29 -14.09 8.02 -3.03
C VAL A 29 -12.91 7.34 -2.36
N VAL A 30 -13.20 6.60 -1.29
CA VAL A 30 -12.23 5.79 -0.57
C VAL A 30 -12.60 4.31 -0.76
N PRO A 31 -11.66 3.42 -1.14
CA PRO A 31 -11.93 2.00 -1.37
C PRO A 31 -12.05 1.19 -0.06
N ILE A 32 -12.89 1.66 0.85
CA ILE A 32 -13.21 1.02 2.13
C ILE A 32 -14.46 0.16 2.01
N LEU A 33 -14.47 -0.96 2.74
CA LEU A 33 -15.70 -1.73 2.95
C LEU A 33 -16.50 -1.19 4.14
N PRO A 34 -17.81 -1.50 4.23
CA PRO A 34 -18.63 -1.16 5.38
C PRO A 34 -18.00 -1.67 6.69
N GLY A 35 -17.76 -0.77 7.65
CA GLY A 35 -17.15 -1.08 8.94
C GLY A 35 -15.67 -0.74 9.07
N GLU A 36 -14.99 -0.39 7.98
CA GLU A 36 -13.63 0.17 8.02
C GLU A 36 -13.67 1.69 8.19
N SER A 37 -12.71 2.28 8.91
CA SER A 37 -12.66 3.73 9.09
C SER A 37 -11.92 4.41 7.94
N ALA A 38 -12.63 5.33 7.28
CA ALA A 38 -12.07 6.20 6.25
C ALA A 38 -10.88 7.02 6.78
N ASP A 39 -10.95 7.43 8.05
CA ASP A 39 -9.93 8.25 8.70
C ASP A 39 -8.60 7.49 8.84
N LEU A 40 -8.64 6.20 9.22
CA LEU A 40 -7.41 5.40 9.29
C LEU A 40 -6.82 5.17 7.91
N TYR A 41 -7.66 4.96 6.89
CA TYR A 41 -7.20 4.83 5.51
C TYR A 41 -6.50 6.11 5.06
N GLN A 42 -7.09 7.29 5.28
CA GLN A 42 -6.49 8.55 4.88
C GLN A 42 -5.20 8.85 5.66
N ALA A 43 -5.19 8.63 6.98
CA ALA A 43 -4.01 8.85 7.80
C ALA A 43 -2.83 7.95 7.39
N SER A 44 -3.09 6.68 7.07
CA SER A 44 -2.06 5.75 6.60
C SER A 44 -1.58 6.09 5.18
N LEU A 45 -2.48 6.55 4.30
CA LEU A 45 -2.10 7.06 2.98
C LEU A 45 -1.21 8.31 3.07
N ASP A 46 -1.59 9.28 3.91
CA ASP A 46 -0.82 10.51 4.10
C ASP A 46 0.58 10.19 4.65
N THR A 47 0.67 9.27 5.62
CA THR A 47 1.95 8.77 6.16
C THR A 47 2.80 8.13 5.05
N LEU A 48 2.21 7.29 4.20
CA LEU A 48 2.93 6.63 3.11
C LEU A 48 3.43 7.64 2.05
N ILE A 49 2.63 8.66 1.73
CA ILE A 49 3.01 9.74 0.80
C ILE A 49 4.24 10.48 1.33
N GLU A 50 4.25 10.79 2.64
CA GLU A 50 5.38 11.41 3.32
C GLU A 50 6.63 10.51 3.31
N GLU A 51 6.49 9.23 3.67
CA GLU A 51 7.58 8.25 3.68
C GLU A 51 8.20 8.03 2.29
N LEU A 52 7.38 7.95 1.25
CA LEU A 52 7.83 7.83 -0.13
C LEU A 52 8.42 9.14 -0.69
N GLY A 53 8.25 10.26 0.02
CA GLY A 53 8.69 11.58 -0.43
C GLY A 53 7.98 12.04 -1.71
N ALA A 54 6.74 11.61 -1.92
CA ALA A 54 5.97 11.89 -3.12
C ALA A 54 5.57 13.37 -3.18
N ARG A 55 6.03 14.10 -4.21
CA ARG A 55 5.77 15.54 -4.36
C ARG A 55 4.98 15.87 -5.62
N SER A 56 5.21 15.12 -6.70
CA SER A 56 4.50 15.30 -7.96
C SER A 56 3.14 14.58 -7.96
N VAL A 57 2.19 15.06 -8.77
CA VAL A 57 0.88 14.42 -8.96
C VAL A 57 1.02 12.94 -9.32
N LEU A 58 1.97 12.59 -10.20
CA LEU A 58 2.20 11.21 -10.60
C LEU A 58 2.75 10.35 -9.45
N GLN A 59 3.66 10.88 -8.64
CA GLN A 59 4.19 10.16 -7.47
C GLN A 59 3.11 9.95 -6.42
N VAL A 60 2.29 10.96 -6.16
CA VAL A 60 1.17 10.86 -5.21
C VAL A 60 0.16 9.82 -5.69
N TYR A 61 -0.17 9.81 -6.99
CA TYR A 61 -1.02 8.78 -7.57
C TYR A 61 -0.44 7.37 -7.43
N LEU A 62 0.85 7.19 -7.71
CA LEU A 62 1.51 5.88 -7.56
C LEU A 62 1.58 5.44 -6.10
N ALA A 63 1.86 6.36 -5.17
CA ALA A 63 1.82 6.10 -3.74
C ALA A 63 0.41 5.67 -3.28
N GLU A 64 -0.64 6.31 -3.81
CA GLU A 64 -2.02 5.92 -3.56
C GLU A 64 -2.34 4.52 -4.08
N LYS A 65 -1.87 4.15 -5.28
CA LYS A 65 -2.05 2.78 -5.80
C LYS A 65 -1.26 1.73 -5.04
N ILE A 66 -0.06 2.07 -4.57
CA ILE A 66 0.71 1.23 -3.66
C ILE A 66 -0.08 1.02 -2.36
N HIS A 67 -0.62 2.09 -1.78
CA HIS A 67 -1.44 2.02 -0.58
C HIS A 67 -2.68 1.13 -0.75
N GLU A 68 -3.40 1.27 -1.87
CA GLU A 68 -4.55 0.42 -2.19
C GLU A 68 -4.16 -1.07 -2.21
N CYS A 69 -3.04 -1.43 -2.85
CA CYS A 69 -2.55 -2.82 -2.85
C CYS A 69 -2.26 -3.32 -1.43
N LEU A 70 -1.57 -2.53 -0.61
CA LEU A 70 -1.27 -2.88 0.79
C LEU A 70 -2.56 -3.06 1.60
N TRP A 71 -3.54 -2.20 1.39
CA TRP A 71 -4.83 -2.26 2.07
C TRP A 71 -5.61 -3.53 1.70
N TRP A 72 -5.66 -3.88 0.41
CA TRP A 72 -6.28 -5.11 -0.06
C TRP A 72 -5.58 -6.36 0.50
N MET A 73 -4.25 -6.40 0.54
CA MET A 73 -3.52 -7.53 1.13
C MET A 73 -3.85 -7.70 2.62
N ARG A 74 -3.83 -6.61 3.39
CA ARG A 74 -4.21 -6.65 4.82
C ARG A 74 -5.62 -7.19 5.00
N ARG A 75 -6.55 -6.80 4.13
CA ARG A 75 -7.94 -7.26 4.16
C ARG A 75 -8.06 -8.76 3.86
N TYR A 76 -7.36 -9.25 2.85
CA TYR A 76 -7.36 -10.69 2.53
C TYR A 76 -6.75 -11.53 3.66
N GLU A 77 -5.71 -11.04 4.34
CA GLU A 77 -5.15 -11.72 5.51
C GLU A 77 -6.13 -11.75 6.69
N GLU A 78 -6.84 -10.65 6.97
CA GLU A 78 -7.87 -10.63 8.02
C GLU A 78 -9.06 -11.54 7.67
N GLN A 79 -9.42 -11.63 6.38
CA GLN A 79 -10.43 -12.57 5.90
C GLN A 79 -9.99 -14.03 6.08
N LYS A 80 -8.74 -14.38 5.76
CA LYS A 80 -8.19 -15.73 6.02
C LYS A 80 -8.32 -16.11 7.48
N ARG A 81 -7.91 -15.21 8.38
CA ARG A 81 -8.04 -15.42 9.83
C ARG A 81 -9.50 -15.59 10.25
N THR A 82 -10.40 -14.75 9.73
CA THR A 82 -11.83 -14.82 10.04
C THR A 82 -12.46 -16.14 9.57
N ILE A 83 -12.13 -16.61 8.37
CA ILE A 83 -12.62 -17.88 7.81
C ILE A 83 -12.18 -19.04 8.69
N VAL A 84 -10.88 -19.12 9.00
CA VAL A 84 -10.32 -20.19 9.85
C VAL A 84 -10.99 -20.16 11.22
N THR A 85 -11.08 -18.99 11.87
CA THR A 85 -11.68 -18.90 13.21
C THR A 85 -13.17 -19.20 13.22
N THR A 86 -13.91 -18.80 12.18
CA THR A 86 -15.33 -19.13 12.06
C THR A 86 -15.53 -20.63 11.90
N GLU A 87 -14.68 -21.28 11.11
CA GLU A 87 -14.73 -22.74 10.95
C GLU A 87 -14.32 -23.48 12.23
N MET A 88 -13.28 -23.02 12.93
CA MET A 88 -12.92 -23.56 14.25
C MET A 88 -14.08 -23.48 15.24
N ALA A 89 -14.79 -22.36 15.29
CA ALA A 89 -15.97 -22.18 16.14
C ALA A 89 -17.14 -23.08 15.71
N SER A 90 -17.27 -23.32 14.40
CA SER A 90 -18.26 -24.22 13.81
C SER A 90 -18.01 -25.67 14.22
N LEU A 91 -16.78 -26.17 14.02
CA LEU A 91 -16.36 -27.53 14.38
C LEU A 91 -16.61 -27.83 15.87
N LEU A 92 -16.19 -26.93 16.76
CA LEU A 92 -16.42 -27.05 18.21
C LEU A 92 -17.92 -27.05 18.60
N ASN A 93 -18.77 -26.42 17.80
CA ASN A 93 -20.21 -26.37 18.05
C ASN A 93 -20.96 -27.58 17.46
N TYR A 94 -20.35 -28.29 16.50
CA TYR A 94 -20.92 -29.53 15.93
C TYR A 94 -20.64 -30.77 16.78
N GLY A 95 -19.47 -30.89 17.42
CA GLY A 95 -19.16 -32.04 18.28
C GLY A 95 -19.57 -31.84 19.75
N TYR A 96 -19.74 -30.61 20.23
CA TYR A 96 -20.25 -30.34 21.58
C TYR A 96 -21.79 -30.42 21.65
N SER A 97 -22.29 -31.45 22.33
CA SER A 97 -23.71 -31.78 22.48
C SER A 97 -24.58 -30.61 22.99
N ARG A 98 -25.87 -30.62 22.62
CA ARG A 98 -26.97 -29.67 22.93
C ARG A 98 -27.08 -29.15 24.38
N GLN A 99 -26.36 -29.73 25.34
CA GLN A 99 -26.46 -29.46 26.76
C GLN A 99 -25.74 -28.17 27.21
N THR A 100 -24.80 -27.64 26.43
CA THR A 100 -24.13 -26.36 26.74
C THR A 100 -23.79 -25.67 25.43
N ARG A 101 -24.82 -25.10 24.78
CA ARG A 101 -24.64 -24.31 23.56
C ARG A 101 -23.84 -23.07 23.93
N ILE A 102 -22.51 -23.15 23.89
CA ILE A 102 -21.67 -21.96 23.92
C ILE A 102 -22.05 -21.21 22.65
N GLU A 103 -22.48 -19.96 22.77
CA GLU A 103 -22.89 -19.18 21.62
C GLU A 103 -21.73 -19.15 20.61
N ALA A 104 -21.96 -19.67 19.40
CA ALA A 104 -20.93 -19.73 18.36
C ALA A 104 -20.29 -18.36 18.07
N ALA A 105 -21.01 -17.27 18.34
CA ALA A 105 -20.49 -15.91 18.27
C ALA A 105 -19.45 -15.60 19.36
N GLN A 106 -19.65 -16.09 20.60
CA GLN A 106 -18.74 -15.90 21.71
C GLN A 106 -17.46 -16.74 21.55
N THR A 107 -17.58 -17.99 21.09
CA THR A 107 -16.41 -18.82 20.75
C THR A 107 -15.62 -18.23 19.59
N ARG A 108 -16.30 -17.74 18.54
CA ARG A 108 -15.64 -17.04 17.43
C ARG A 108 -14.89 -15.80 17.91
N ASN A 109 -15.49 -14.97 18.76
CA ASN A 109 -14.87 -13.74 19.24
C ASN A 109 -13.69 -14.00 20.18
N THR A 110 -13.75 -15.04 21.03
CA THR A 110 -12.64 -15.44 21.91
C THR A 110 -11.47 -16.02 21.12
N LEU A 111 -11.76 -16.90 20.15
CA LEU A 111 -10.76 -17.44 19.24
C LEU A 111 -10.15 -16.36 18.34
N LEU A 112 -10.93 -15.38 17.86
CA LEU A 112 -10.41 -14.24 17.11
C LEU A 112 -9.45 -13.43 17.98
N ALA A 113 -9.75 -13.25 19.27
CA ALA A 113 -8.86 -12.60 20.21
C ALA A 113 -7.63 -13.45 20.61
N ASN A 114 -7.44 -14.64 20.02
CA ASN A 114 -6.41 -15.61 20.39
C ASN A 114 -6.43 -15.98 21.88
N LYS A 115 -7.59 -15.87 22.52
CA LYS A 115 -7.81 -16.21 23.93
C LYS A 115 -8.58 -17.51 24.01
N VAL A 116 -8.11 -18.44 24.83
CA VAL A 116 -8.82 -19.66 25.16
C VAL A 116 -9.60 -19.40 26.45
N ASP A 117 -10.92 -19.28 26.33
CA ASP A 117 -11.78 -19.19 27.50
C ASP A 117 -12.02 -20.58 28.12
N ALA A 118 -12.39 -20.64 29.39
CA ALA A 118 -12.65 -21.89 30.12
C ALA A 118 -13.73 -22.75 29.44
N GLY A 119 -14.65 -22.13 28.69
CA GLY A 119 -15.63 -22.84 27.85
C GLY A 119 -14.99 -23.51 26.63
N VAL A 120 -14.08 -22.81 25.94
CA VAL A 120 -13.36 -23.32 24.76
C VAL A 120 -12.39 -24.43 25.18
N GLU A 121 -11.70 -24.29 26.32
CA GLU A 121 -10.80 -25.32 26.83
C GLU A 121 -11.54 -26.63 27.19
N LYS A 122 -12.75 -26.53 27.75
CA LYS A 122 -13.61 -27.69 28.03
C LYS A 122 -14.10 -28.36 26.74
N ALA A 123 -14.47 -27.57 25.73
CA ALA A 123 -14.89 -28.08 24.43
C ALA A 123 -13.74 -28.83 23.73
N LEU A 124 -12.52 -28.26 23.72
CA LEU A 124 -11.34 -28.91 23.17
C LEU A 124 -11.03 -30.26 23.85
N LYS A 125 -11.08 -30.30 25.19
CA LYS A 125 -10.83 -31.54 25.95
C LYS A 125 -11.91 -32.60 25.71
N ALA A 126 -13.15 -32.21 25.47
CA ALA A 126 -14.26 -33.12 25.22
C ALA A 126 -14.15 -33.80 23.84
N GLU A 127 -13.69 -33.07 22.83
CA GLU A 127 -13.48 -33.61 21.47
C GLU A 127 -12.08 -34.21 21.25
N GLY A 128 -11.18 -34.09 22.23
CA GLY A 128 -9.80 -34.60 22.13
C GLY A 128 -8.90 -33.78 21.19
N HIS A 129 -9.34 -32.59 20.80
CA HIS A 129 -8.57 -31.70 19.93
C HIS A 129 -7.63 -30.79 20.75
N THR A 130 -6.44 -30.56 20.22
CA THR A 130 -5.62 -29.39 20.58
C THR A 130 -6.05 -28.20 19.73
N LEU A 131 -5.74 -26.98 20.17
CA LEU A 131 -6.02 -25.76 19.41
C LEU A 131 -5.37 -25.82 18.01
N GLU A 132 -4.20 -26.42 17.92
CA GLU A 132 -3.48 -26.62 16.66
C GLU A 132 -4.15 -27.66 15.75
N SER A 133 -4.61 -28.79 16.30
CA SER A 133 -5.36 -29.80 15.55
C SER A 133 -6.65 -29.24 14.99
N LEU A 134 -7.40 -28.49 15.81
CA LEU A 134 -8.64 -27.83 15.39
C LEU A 134 -8.37 -26.80 14.28
N ARG A 135 -7.29 -26.03 14.40
CA ARG A 135 -6.89 -25.06 13.39
C ARG A 135 -6.49 -25.74 12.08
N GLN A 136 -5.76 -26.84 12.14
CA GLN A 136 -5.39 -27.64 10.97
C GLN A 136 -6.63 -28.21 10.28
N GLU A 137 -7.58 -28.75 11.03
CA GLU A 137 -8.83 -29.28 10.49
C GLU A 137 -9.68 -28.19 9.83
N ALA A 138 -9.82 -27.03 10.48
CA ALA A 138 -10.48 -25.85 9.90
C ALA A 138 -9.80 -25.39 8.59
N MET A 139 -8.47 -25.37 8.54
CA MET A 139 -7.72 -25.04 7.32
C MET A 139 -7.91 -26.09 6.21
N VAL A 140 -8.02 -27.37 6.56
CA VAL A 140 -8.30 -28.44 5.58
C VAL A 140 -9.73 -28.30 5.04
N ALA A 141 -10.70 -28.03 5.91
CA ALA A 141 -12.11 -27.83 5.53
C ALA A 141 -12.30 -26.62 4.61
N LYS A 142 -11.58 -25.51 4.89
CA LYS A 142 -11.65 -24.26 4.13
C LYS A 142 -10.51 -24.06 3.13
N ARG A 143 -9.84 -25.14 2.72
CA ARG A 143 -8.64 -25.08 1.88
C ARG A 143 -8.87 -24.31 0.58
N MET A 144 -9.99 -24.52 -0.11
CA MET A 144 -10.26 -23.87 -1.40
C MET A 144 -10.40 -22.35 -1.22
N ASP A 145 -11.18 -21.93 -0.23
CA ASP A 145 -11.39 -20.50 0.10
C ASP A 145 -10.05 -19.83 0.48
N LEU A 146 -9.19 -20.53 1.23
CA LEU A 146 -7.86 -20.02 1.59
C LEU A 146 -6.93 -19.90 0.39
N LEU A 147 -6.93 -20.88 -0.52
CA LEU A 147 -6.13 -20.83 -1.74
C LEU A 147 -6.57 -19.69 -2.67
N GLU A 148 -7.86 -19.41 -2.75
CA GLU A 148 -8.37 -18.28 -3.52
C GLU A 148 -7.86 -16.94 -2.95
N LEU A 149 -7.92 -16.77 -1.63
CA LEU A 149 -7.39 -15.58 -0.96
C LEU A 149 -5.87 -15.45 -1.12
N ASP A 150 -5.13 -16.55 -1.04
CA ASP A 150 -3.68 -16.55 -1.29
C ASP A 150 -3.35 -16.15 -2.74
N LEU A 151 -4.15 -16.58 -3.72
CA LEU A 151 -4.00 -16.15 -5.11
C LEU A 151 -4.26 -14.64 -5.25
N GLN A 152 -5.29 -14.11 -4.58
CA GLN A 152 -5.58 -12.68 -4.57
C GLN A 152 -4.44 -11.87 -3.93
N ILE A 153 -3.86 -12.34 -2.83
CA ILE A 153 -2.66 -11.74 -2.21
C ILE A 153 -1.48 -11.77 -3.18
N ALA A 154 -1.21 -12.92 -3.81
CA ALA A 154 -0.12 -13.05 -4.78
C ALA A 154 -0.29 -12.09 -5.98
N LEU A 155 -1.53 -11.89 -6.44
CA LEU A 155 -1.84 -10.90 -7.48
C LEU A 155 -1.53 -9.47 -7.01
N GLN A 156 -1.91 -9.12 -5.78
CA GLN A 156 -1.61 -7.80 -5.22
C GLN A 156 -0.09 -7.58 -5.06
N ILE A 157 0.66 -8.60 -4.65
CA ILE A 157 2.14 -8.53 -4.58
C ILE A 157 2.73 -8.26 -5.97
N LYS A 158 2.22 -8.93 -7.01
CA LYS A 158 2.69 -8.72 -8.38
C LYS A 158 2.40 -7.30 -8.87
N ILE A 159 1.21 -6.78 -8.61
CA ILE A 159 0.84 -5.40 -8.97
C ILE A 159 1.72 -4.41 -8.21
N LEU A 160 1.90 -4.62 -6.91
CA LEU A 160 2.76 -3.80 -6.05
C LEU A 160 4.19 -3.70 -6.60
N ALA A 161 4.80 -4.80 -7.00
CA ALA A 161 6.13 -4.80 -7.60
C ALA A 161 6.20 -3.93 -8.88
N GLY A 162 5.18 -4.00 -9.74
CA GLY A 162 5.09 -3.16 -10.93
C GLY A 162 4.91 -1.66 -10.61
N LEU A 163 4.12 -1.36 -9.57
CA LEU A 163 3.94 0.02 -9.09
C LEU A 163 5.21 0.59 -8.47
N GLN A 164 5.95 -0.21 -7.68
CA GLN A 164 7.24 0.19 -7.11
C GLN A 164 8.27 0.49 -8.21
N ALA A 165 8.40 -0.37 -9.21
CA ALA A 165 9.27 -0.11 -10.36
C ALA A 165 8.87 1.18 -11.11
N SER A 166 7.57 1.41 -11.29
CA SER A 166 7.05 2.63 -11.92
C SER A 166 7.33 3.87 -11.07
N TYR A 167 7.25 3.74 -9.74
CA TYR A 167 7.54 4.81 -8.79
C TYR A 167 9.01 5.23 -8.84
N GLU A 168 9.93 4.26 -8.86
CA GLU A 168 11.37 4.53 -8.99
C GLU A 168 11.70 5.27 -10.28
N VAL A 169 11.09 4.89 -11.41
CA VAL A 169 11.26 5.59 -12.69
C VAL A 169 10.72 7.02 -12.60
N ALA A 170 9.55 7.22 -12.00
CA ALA A 170 8.95 8.54 -11.82
C ALA A 170 9.81 9.44 -10.91
N PHE A 171 10.40 8.87 -9.85
CA PHE A 171 11.31 9.56 -8.94
C PHE A 171 12.62 9.95 -9.63
N ASN A 172 13.22 9.03 -10.37
CA ASN A 172 14.47 9.26 -11.10
C ASN A 172 14.30 10.06 -12.39
N ARG A 173 13.07 10.37 -12.79
CA ARG A 173 12.75 11.09 -14.04
C ARG A 173 13.50 12.40 -14.16
N LYS A 174 13.61 13.19 -13.07
CA LYS A 174 14.33 14.48 -13.11
C LYS A 174 15.80 14.29 -13.46
N ALA A 175 16.49 13.39 -12.76
CA ALA A 175 17.89 13.07 -13.03
C ALA A 175 18.08 12.50 -14.45
N ASN A 176 17.15 11.68 -14.94
CA ASN A 176 17.18 11.16 -16.31
C ASN A 176 17.01 12.25 -17.37
N VAL A 177 16.10 13.21 -17.14
CA VAL A 177 15.93 14.36 -18.05
C VAL A 177 17.19 15.23 -18.08
N GLU A 178 17.75 15.54 -16.91
CA GLU A 178 19.00 16.30 -16.82
C GLU A 178 20.14 15.57 -17.54
N ARG A 179 20.28 14.26 -17.34
CA ARG A 179 21.26 13.43 -18.07
C ARG A 179 21.05 13.52 -19.58
N MET A 180 19.82 13.40 -20.08
CA MET A 180 19.54 13.52 -21.52
C MET A 180 19.84 14.92 -22.04
N GLN A 181 19.53 15.98 -21.28
CA GLN A 181 19.87 17.36 -21.65
C GLN A 181 21.38 17.56 -21.75
N LEU A 182 22.14 17.05 -20.77
CA LEU A 182 23.60 17.10 -20.78
C LEU A 182 24.19 16.33 -21.96
N GLN A 183 23.65 15.15 -22.27
CA GLN A 183 24.06 14.38 -23.44
C GLN A 183 23.77 15.12 -24.75
N ASN A 184 22.58 15.72 -24.89
CA ASN A 184 22.24 16.52 -26.06
C ASN A 184 23.13 17.77 -26.20
N ALA A 185 23.48 18.42 -25.09
CA ALA A 185 24.39 19.56 -25.10
C ALA A 185 25.81 19.15 -25.55
N LEU A 186 26.31 18.01 -25.06
CA LEU A 186 27.59 17.44 -25.50
C LEU A 186 27.57 17.08 -26.99
N LEU A 187 26.51 16.44 -27.48
CA LEU A 187 26.35 16.11 -28.90
C LEU A 187 26.36 17.36 -29.78
N ARG A 188 25.58 18.40 -29.41
CA ARG A 188 25.59 19.69 -30.13
C ARG A 188 26.97 20.33 -30.14
N ARG A 189 27.66 20.33 -28.99
CA ARG A 189 29.03 20.85 -28.90
C ARG A 189 30.01 20.08 -29.78
N ASN A 190 29.85 18.77 -29.93
CA ASN A 190 30.74 17.95 -30.76
C ASN A 190 30.39 18.04 -32.25
N LEU A 191 29.13 18.30 -32.60
CA LEU A 191 28.68 18.55 -33.98
C LEU A 191 29.13 19.92 -34.49
N HIS A 192 29.20 20.92 -33.62
CA HIS A 192 29.52 22.29 -34.02
C HIS A 192 30.92 22.45 -34.67
N PRO A 193 32.00 21.82 -34.17
CA PRO A 193 33.29 21.79 -34.87
C PRO A 193 33.23 21.11 -36.24
N LEU A 194 32.47 20.02 -36.37
CA LEU A 194 32.33 19.28 -37.63
C LEU A 194 31.57 20.10 -38.69
N GLU A 195 30.59 20.90 -38.30
CA GLU A 195 29.89 21.84 -39.21
C GLU A 195 30.82 22.97 -39.68
N VAL A 196 31.63 23.54 -38.78
CA VAL A 196 32.58 24.62 -39.13
C VAL A 196 33.68 24.09 -40.06
N GLU A 197 34.23 22.91 -39.78
CA GLU A 197 35.27 22.26 -40.59
C GLU A 197 34.73 21.84 -41.97
N ALA A 198 33.47 21.40 -42.06
CA ALA A 198 32.81 21.11 -43.35
C ALA A 198 32.54 22.36 -44.20
N VAL A 199 32.30 23.53 -43.58
CA VAL A 199 32.12 24.81 -44.29
C VAL A 199 33.46 25.36 -44.79
N GLU A 200 34.55 25.19 -44.03
CA GLU A 200 35.89 25.58 -44.47
C GLU A 200 36.42 24.72 -45.63
N LEU A 201 36.06 23.43 -45.69
CA LEU A 201 36.45 22.53 -46.78
C LEU A 201 35.59 22.66 -48.06
N SER A 202 34.52 23.45 -48.03
CA SER A 202 33.57 23.62 -49.15
C SER A 202 33.56 25.02 -49.76
N GLN A 203 34.39 25.95 -49.28
CA GLN A 203 34.67 27.22 -49.96
C GLN A 203 35.86 27.04 -50.93
N PRO A 204 35.71 27.36 -52.23
CA PRO A 204 36.78 27.25 -53.22
C PRO A 204 37.85 28.36 -53.10
#